data_AF-A0A1H0GPX7-F1
#
_entry.id   AF-A0A1H0GPX7-F1
#
_cell.length_a   1.000
_cell.length_b   1.000
_cell.length_c   1.000
_cell.angle_alpha   90.00
_cell.angle_beta   90.00
_cell.angle_gamma   90.00
#
_symmetry.space_group_name_H-M   'P 1'
#
loop_
_entity.id
_entity.type
_entity.pdbx_description
1 polymer ?
#
loop_
_entity_poly.entity_id
_entity_poly.type
_entity_poly.pdbx_seq_one_letter_code
_entity_poly.pdbx_strand_id
1 'polypeptide(L)'
;MLTRDAPSPFPYPAGFGTSWRRLGVAGRAAQTLGIEWADSFKQGLDDLAATAQALATSRNPAAILAVQSAYLQRTAERWAARSVLTADRIATLTTELLRAPSAPSPSRAH
;
A
#
# COMPACT_ATOMS: atom_id res chain seq x y z
N MET A 1 -56.41 -4.16 19.14
CA MET A 1 -54.96 -4.30 19.40
C MET A 1 -54.33 -4.84 18.13
N LEU A 2 -53.64 -4.00 17.36
CA LEU A 2 -52.89 -4.41 16.16
C LEU A 2 -51.47 -4.77 16.59
N THR A 3 -51.11 -6.05 16.52
CA THR A 3 -49.75 -6.53 16.70
C THR A 3 -48.93 -6.02 15.51
N ARG A 4 -47.92 -5.20 15.79
CA ARG A 4 -47.04 -4.61 14.78
C ARG A 4 -46.02 -5.70 14.42
N ASP A 5 -46.23 -6.38 13.30
CA ASP A 5 -45.29 -7.37 12.77
C ASP A 5 -43.90 -6.73 12.63
N ALA A 6 -42.93 -7.34 13.29
CA ALA A 6 -41.53 -6.98 13.14
C ALA A 6 -41.12 -7.17 11.67
N PRO A 7 -40.38 -6.24 11.04
CA PRO A 7 -39.90 -6.45 9.70
C PRO A 7 -38.96 -7.66 9.69
N SER A 8 -39.33 -8.69 8.93
CA SER A 8 -38.50 -9.87 8.68
C SER A 8 -37.08 -9.44 8.28
N PRO A 9 -36.02 -10.00 8.89
CA PRO A 9 -34.67 -9.79 8.38
C PRO A 9 -34.60 -10.46 7.02
N PHE A 10 -34.61 -9.66 5.96
CA PHE A 10 -34.27 -10.12 4.61
C PHE A 10 -32.96 -10.93 4.70
N PRO A 11 -32.89 -12.13 4.10
CA PRO A 11 -31.69 -12.95 4.18
C PRO A 11 -30.67 -12.35 3.23
N TYR A 12 -29.91 -11.36 3.69
CA TYR A 12 -28.64 -11.08 3.04
C TYR A 12 -27.81 -12.36 3.21
N PRO A 13 -27.39 -13.03 2.11
CA PRO A 13 -26.50 -14.17 2.24
C PRO A 13 -25.29 -13.68 3.02
N ALA A 14 -24.96 -14.36 4.13
CA ALA A 14 -23.94 -13.93 5.09
C ALA A 14 -22.55 -13.66 4.47
N GLY A 15 -22.35 -13.97 3.19
CA GLY A 15 -21.15 -13.65 2.40
C GLY A 15 -21.15 -12.28 1.69
N PHE A 16 -22.29 -11.61 1.48
CA PHE A 16 -22.33 -10.37 0.67
C PHE A 16 -21.60 -9.21 1.35
N GLY A 17 -21.84 -9.01 2.66
CA GLY A 17 -21.14 -8.00 3.45
C GLY A 17 -19.62 -8.23 3.51
N THR A 18 -19.20 -9.50 3.53
CA THR A 18 -17.78 -9.89 3.56
C THR A 18 -17.08 -9.56 2.23
N SER A 19 -17.72 -9.82 1.10
CA SER A 19 -17.20 -9.48 -0.23
C SER A 19 -17.08 -7.97 -0.45
N TRP A 20 -18.08 -7.19 -0.05
CA TRP A 20 -18.01 -5.71 -0.12
C TRP A 20 -16.92 -5.13 0.77
N ARG A 21 -16.73 -5.70 1.98
CA ARG A 21 -15.66 -5.27 2.89
C ARG A 21 -14.27 -5.56 2.30
N ARG A 22 -14.09 -6.72 1.67
CA ARG A 22 -12.87 -7.09 0.94
C ARG A 22 -12.60 -6.16 -0.25
N LEU A 23 -13.61 -5.81 -1.03
CA LEU A 23 -13.49 -4.83 -2.12
C LEU A 23 -13.09 -3.44 -1.61
N GLY A 24 -13.67 -2.97 -0.50
CA GLY A 24 -13.32 -1.70 0.11
C GLY A 24 -11.89 -1.66 0.68
N VAL A 25 -11.39 -2.80 1.19
CA VAL A 25 -9.98 -2.96 1.60
C VAL A 25 -9.06 -2.92 0.38
N ALA A 26 -9.36 -3.69 -0.66
CA ALA A 26 -8.59 -3.71 -1.90
C ALA A 26 -8.53 -2.34 -2.59
N GLY A 27 -9.64 -1.59 -2.62
CA GLY A 27 -9.69 -0.25 -3.20
C GLY A 27 -8.80 0.75 -2.46
N ARG A 28 -8.84 0.76 -1.12
CA ARG A 28 -7.95 1.62 -0.31
C ARG A 28 -6.48 1.22 -0.45
N ALA A 29 -6.21 -0.08 -0.55
CA ALA A 29 -4.87 -0.58 -0.81
C ALA A 29 -4.34 -0.10 -2.17
N ALA A 30 -5.16 -0.18 -3.23
CA ALA A 30 -4.80 0.29 -4.56
C ALA A 30 -4.55 1.81 -4.60
N GLN A 31 -5.37 2.61 -3.91
CA GLN A 31 -5.15 4.05 -3.80
C GLN A 31 -3.83 4.39 -3.09
N THR A 32 -3.55 3.71 -1.97
CA THR A 32 -2.30 3.92 -1.23
C THR A 32 -1.09 3.54 -2.10
N LEU A 33 -1.16 2.37 -2.75
CA LEU A 33 -0.12 1.92 -3.68
C LEU A 33 0.10 2.90 -4.83
N GLY A 34 -0.98 3.47 -5.38
CA GLY A 34 -0.87 4.47 -6.45
C GLY A 34 -0.12 5.72 -6.02
N ILE A 35 -0.42 6.23 -4.81
CA ILE A 35 0.27 7.42 -4.25
C ILE A 35 1.74 7.10 -3.99
N GLU A 36 2.01 5.99 -3.29
CA GLU A 36 3.38 5.55 -2.99
C GLU A 36 4.21 5.36 -4.27
N TRP A 37 3.59 4.85 -5.34
CA TRP A 37 4.25 4.66 -6.63
C TRP A 37 4.56 6.00 -7.31
N ALA A 38 3.62 6.95 -7.28
CA ALA A 38 3.82 8.29 -7.83
C ALA A 38 4.93 9.06 -7.10
N ASP A 39 4.95 9.01 -5.76
CA ASP A 39 6.01 9.63 -4.95
C ASP A 39 7.37 8.97 -5.21
N SER A 40 7.38 7.63 -5.30
CA SER A 40 8.55 6.84 -5.66
C SER A 40 9.12 7.24 -7.03
N PHE A 41 8.25 7.48 -8.01
CA PHE A 41 8.64 7.91 -9.34
C PHE A 41 9.23 9.31 -9.33
N LYS A 42 8.59 10.25 -8.64
CA LYS A 42 9.08 11.62 -8.46
C LYS A 42 10.48 11.63 -7.83
N GLN A 43 10.68 10.88 -6.75
CA GLN A 43 11.98 10.75 -6.09
C GLN A 43 13.05 10.16 -7.02
N GLY A 44 12.66 9.27 -7.94
CA GLY A 44 13.53 8.75 -8.99
C GLY A 44 14.02 9.84 -9.95
N LEU A 45 13.10 10.69 -10.43
CA LEU A 45 13.41 11.80 -11.32
C LEU A 45 14.28 12.87 -10.65
N ASP A 46 13.98 13.21 -9.40
CA ASP A 46 14.73 14.22 -8.65
C ASP A 46 16.20 13.76 -8.45
N ASP A 47 16.43 12.48 -8.14
CA ASP A 47 17.80 11.93 -8.01
C ASP A 47 18.54 11.85 -9.36
N LEU A 48 17.83 11.56 -10.46
CA LEU A 48 18.41 11.59 -11.80
C LEU A 48 18.84 13.01 -12.17
N ALA A 49 17.99 14.02 -11.90
CA ALA A 49 18.31 15.42 -12.14
C ALA A 49 19.52 15.87 -11.32
N ALA A 50 19.57 15.52 -10.02
CA ALA A 50 20.71 15.83 -9.15
C ALA A 50 22.01 15.16 -9.64
N THR A 51 21.94 13.92 -10.09
CA THR A 51 23.09 13.17 -10.62
C THR A 51 23.58 13.77 -11.94
N ALA A 52 22.66 14.14 -12.83
CA ALA A 52 22.98 14.81 -14.09
C ALA A 52 23.68 16.16 -13.85
N GLN A 53 23.20 16.95 -12.89
CA GLN A 53 23.82 18.21 -12.51
C GLN A 53 25.24 18.00 -11.92
N ALA A 54 25.42 16.98 -11.07
CA ALA A 54 26.72 16.63 -10.51
C ALA A 54 27.72 16.17 -11.59
N LEU A 55 27.25 15.39 -12.57
CA LEU A 55 28.06 14.98 -13.73
C LEU A 55 28.43 16.18 -14.61
N ALA A 56 27.48 17.07 -14.91
CA ALA A 56 27.73 18.28 -15.71
C ALA A 56 28.74 19.24 -15.06
N THR A 57 28.82 19.24 -13.74
CA THR A 57 29.76 20.08 -12.97
C THR A 57 31.14 19.40 -12.80
N SER A 58 31.22 18.09 -13.03
CA SER A 58 32.45 17.31 -12.82
C SER A 58 33.47 17.54 -13.94
N ARG A 59 34.69 17.95 -13.56
CA ARG A 59 35.77 18.27 -14.52
C ARG A 59 36.87 17.20 -14.62
N ASN A 60 36.76 16.09 -13.89
CA ASN A 60 37.77 15.04 -13.89
C ASN A 60 37.14 13.63 -13.77
N PRO A 61 37.84 12.57 -14.24
CA PRO A 61 37.30 11.21 -14.28
C PRO A 61 37.07 10.60 -12.89
N ALA A 62 37.85 10.96 -11.87
CA ALA A 62 37.65 10.48 -10.51
C ALA A 62 36.34 11.00 -9.90
N ALA A 63 35.99 12.27 -10.16
CA ALA A 63 34.74 12.87 -9.73
C ALA A 63 33.54 12.22 -10.45
N ILE A 64 33.66 11.92 -11.74
CA ILE A 64 32.62 11.19 -12.49
C ILE A 64 32.37 9.81 -11.86
N LEU A 65 33.42 9.06 -11.53
CA LEU A 65 33.29 7.76 -10.88
C LEU A 65 32.64 7.87 -9.49
N ALA A 66 33.01 8.89 -8.70
CA ALA A 66 32.40 9.14 -7.40
C ALA A 66 30.90 9.47 -7.52
N VAL A 67 30.50 10.25 -8.52
CA VAL A 67 29.08 10.55 -8.79
C VAL A 67 28.32 9.29 -9.19
N GLN A 68 28.90 8.44 -10.03
CA GLN A 68 28.27 7.19 -10.45
C GLN A 68 28.14 6.19 -9.30
N SER A 69 29.17 6.00 -8.48
CA SER A 69 29.10 5.09 -7.33
C SER A 69 28.09 5.57 -6.29
N ALA A 70 28.06 6.89 -6.01
CA ALA A 70 27.07 7.49 -5.13
C ALA A 70 25.63 7.35 -5.65
N TYR A 71 25.42 7.41 -6.97
CA TYR A 71 24.12 7.14 -7.58
C TYR A 71 23.70 5.67 -7.42
N LEU A 72 24.60 4.72 -7.68
CA LEU A 72 24.34 3.30 -7.52
C LEU A 72 23.99 2.94 -6.08
N GLN A 73 24.75 3.48 -5.11
CA GLN A 73 24.50 3.23 -3.70
C GLN A 73 23.14 3.76 -3.25
N ARG A 74 22.81 5.02 -3.57
CA ARG A 74 21.48 5.59 -3.28
C ARG A 74 20.34 4.82 -3.95
N THR A 75 20.58 4.29 -5.15
CA THR A 75 19.59 3.49 -5.87
C THR A 75 19.39 2.12 -5.21
N ALA A 76 20.47 1.48 -4.75
CA ALA A 76 20.39 0.22 -3.99
C ALA A 76 19.66 0.41 -2.66
N GLU A 77 19.97 1.47 -1.91
CA GLU A 77 19.30 1.80 -0.65
C GLU A 77 17.80 2.02 -0.86
N ARG A 78 17.41 2.76 -1.90
CA ARG A 78 15.99 2.97 -2.26
C ARG A 78 15.31 1.66 -2.64
N TRP A 79 15.97 0.79 -3.40
CA TRP A 79 15.44 -0.52 -3.76
C TRP A 79 15.23 -1.41 -2.54
N ALA A 80 16.19 -1.43 -1.62
CA ALA A 80 16.09 -2.18 -0.38
C ALA A 80 14.96 -1.66 0.53
N ALA A 81 14.83 -0.33 0.67
CA ALA A 81 13.72 0.26 1.41
C ALA A 81 12.36 -0.10 0.80
N ARG A 82 12.26 -0.08 -0.53
CA ARG A 82 11.03 -0.46 -1.25
C ARG A 82 10.69 -1.93 -1.15
N SER A 83 11.68 -2.83 -1.16
CA SER A 83 11.41 -4.27 -1.03
C SER A 83 10.86 -4.62 0.35
N VAL A 84 11.36 -3.99 1.41
CA VAL A 84 10.83 -4.13 2.77
C VAL A 84 9.39 -3.64 2.86
N LEU A 85 9.10 -2.43 2.36
CA LEU A 85 7.74 -1.91 2.31
C LEU A 85 6.79 -2.80 1.51
N THR A 86 7.23 -3.31 0.36
CA THR A 86 6.43 -4.20 -0.48
C THR A 86 6.11 -5.51 0.25
N ALA A 87 7.10 -6.09 0.92
CA ALA A 87 6.92 -7.31 1.71
C ALA A 87 5.93 -7.11 2.86
N ASP A 88 6.08 -6.01 3.62
CA ASP A 88 5.16 -5.64 4.70
C ASP A 88 3.72 -5.42 4.19
N ARG A 89 3.58 -4.78 3.03
CA ARG A 89 2.29 -4.56 2.38
C ARG A 89 1.63 -5.86 1.96
N ILE A 90 2.37 -6.79 1.34
CA ILE A 90 1.86 -8.10 0.95
C ILE A 90 1.42 -8.89 2.19
N ALA A 91 2.21 -8.86 3.26
CA ALA A 91 1.88 -9.53 4.52
C ALA A 91 0.60 -8.96 5.15
N THR A 92 0.47 -7.63 5.16
CA THR A 92 -0.73 -6.93 5.67
C THR A 92 -1.96 -7.30 4.86
N LEU A 93 -1.90 -7.21 3.53
CA LEU A 93 -3.02 -7.56 2.64
C LEU A 93 -3.43 -9.03 2.78
N THR A 94 -2.45 -9.93 2.88
CA THR A 94 -2.70 -11.35 3.11
C THR A 94 -3.43 -11.56 4.43
N THR A 95 -3.00 -10.88 5.50
CA THR A 95 -3.65 -10.94 6.82
C THR A 95 -5.07 -10.38 6.78
N GLU A 96 -5.29 -9.25 6.12
CA GLU A 96 -6.61 -8.63 5.99
C GLU A 96 -7.58 -9.48 5.16
N LEU A 97 -7.10 -10.16 4.13
CA LEU A 97 -7.90 -11.07 3.29
C LEU A 97 -8.26 -12.36 4.02
N LEU A 98 -7.31 -12.92 4.79
CA LEU A 98 -7.48 -14.17 5.53
C LEU A 98 -8.23 -14.00 6.86
N ARG A 99 -8.33 -12.78 7.39
CA ARG A 99 -9.06 -12.52 8.64
C ARG A 99 -10.55 -12.87 8.48
N ALA A 100 -10.98 -13.91 9.20
CA ALA A 100 -12.36 -14.34 9.25
C ALA A 100 -13.28 -13.23 9.80
N PRO A 101 -14.53 -13.11 9.33
CA PRO A 101 -15.49 -12.19 9.93
C PRO A 101 -15.67 -12.58 11.40
N SER A 102 -15.39 -11.63 12.30
CA SER A 102 -15.72 -11.77 13.72
C SER A 102 -17.20 -12.12 13.83
N ALA A 103 -17.50 -13.26 14.46
CA ALA A 103 -18.87 -13.68 14.73
C ALA A 103 -19.64 -12.53 15.40
N PRO A 104 -20.92 -12.32 15.05
CA PRO A 104 -21.73 -11.33 15.76
C PRO A 104 -21.67 -11.65 17.25
N SER A 105 -21.27 -10.67 18.06
CA SER A 105 -21.33 -10.79 19.51
C SER A 105 -22.74 -11.23 19.90
N PRO A 106 -22.93 -12.26 20.74
CA PRO A 106 -24.24 -12.56 21.26
C PRO A 106 -24.68 -11.33 22.04
N SER A 107 -25.66 -10.60 21.49
CA SER A 107 -26.32 -9.52 22.20
C SER A 107 -26.77 -10.05 23.55
N ARG A 108 -26.26 -9.47 24.63
CA ARG A 108 -26.80 -9.65 25.98
C ARG A 108 -28.31 -9.39 25.90
N ALA A 109 -29.10 -10.44 26.06
CA ALA A 109 -30.52 -10.30 26.37
C ALA A 109 -30.62 -9.77 27.80
N HIS A 110 -31.15 -8.56 27.92
CA HIS A 110 -31.71 -8.00 29.15
C HIS A 110 -33.14 -7.57 28.85
#